data_AF-A0A3S4AVD9-F1
#
_entry.id   AF-A0A3S4AVD9-F1
#
_cell.length_a   1.000
_cell.length_b   1.000
_cell.length_c   1.000
_cell.angle_alpha   90.00
_cell.angle_beta   90.00
_cell.angle_gamma   90.00
#
_symmetry.space_group_name_H-M   'P 1'
#
loop_
_entity.id
_entity.type
_entity.pdbx_description
1 polymer ?
#
loop_
_entity_poly.entity_id
_entity_poly.type
_entity_poly.pdbx_seq_one_letter_code
_entity_poly.pdbx_strand_id
1 'polypeptide(L)'
;MPLRELQYPTQPYSKVNRKKDRADYTLETIHRIVNSCPILHVSFQPPDSPFPAILPMIGQMGSFARPSADLGDVLDLYLHGYVSSRLMNLNRTSTSPEGLPVTIAASHVDGLVLSLTPNSHSYNYRSAVLFGHAQLVTDAAEKLYAMELITNGVVPGRWAGSRVPPNAAEMQSTSVLRVRIAAGSAKVRSGGPNDDRGDLEDEALLGRVWTGVVPVYTVMGEPVAGEYNRVGEVPGYLEDWRRETNKEAEEFAREAVAREGTSKKAAE
;
A
#
# COMPACT_ATOMS: atom_id res chain seq x y z
N MET A 1 5.64 10.35 -28.59
CA MET A 1 5.34 11.41 -27.60
C MET A 1 5.85 10.91 -26.26
N PRO A 2 6.54 11.71 -25.43
CA PRO A 2 6.86 11.24 -24.09
C PRO A 2 5.55 11.06 -23.32
N LEU A 3 5.25 9.83 -22.91
CA LEU A 3 4.17 9.52 -21.98
C LEU A 3 4.50 10.25 -20.68
N ARG A 4 3.79 11.35 -20.41
CA ARG A 4 3.94 12.06 -19.16
C ARG A 4 3.15 11.27 -18.12
N GLU A 5 3.84 10.56 -17.24
CA GLU A 5 3.22 9.89 -16.10
C GLU A 5 2.46 10.91 -15.25
N LEU A 6 1.21 10.59 -14.92
CA LEU A 6 0.40 11.41 -14.05
C LEU A 6 0.99 11.39 -12.63
N GLN A 7 0.87 12.52 -11.94
CA GLN A 7 1.36 12.67 -10.57
C GLN A 7 0.28 13.31 -9.69
N TYR A 8 0.28 12.95 -8.41
CA TYR A 8 -0.52 13.67 -7.43
C TYR A 8 0.03 15.09 -7.20
N PRO A 9 -0.86 16.05 -6.88
CA PRO A 9 -0.41 17.39 -6.55
C PRO A 9 0.43 17.38 -5.26
N THR A 10 1.51 18.14 -5.27
CA THR A 10 2.34 18.34 -4.08
C THR A 10 1.78 19.47 -3.24
N GLN A 11 1.22 19.12 -2.08
CA GLN A 11 0.71 20.08 -1.10
C GLN A 11 1.72 20.24 0.05
N PRO A 12 1.68 21.34 0.83
CA PRO A 12 2.59 21.50 1.98
C PRO A 12 2.56 20.31 2.95
N TYR A 13 1.40 19.68 3.14
CA TYR A 13 1.22 18.52 4.00
C TYR A 13 1.57 17.17 3.36
N SER A 14 1.66 17.07 2.03
CA SER A 14 2.05 15.84 1.33
C SER A 14 3.50 15.86 0.85
N LYS A 15 4.15 17.02 0.82
CA LYS A 15 5.53 17.21 0.35
C LYS A 15 6.56 16.53 1.25
N VAL A 16 7.34 15.63 0.68
CA VAL A 16 8.47 14.99 1.36
C VAL A 16 9.60 16.01 1.54
N ASN A 17 10.03 16.24 2.79
CA ASN A 17 11.06 17.24 3.11
C ASN A 17 12.46 16.64 3.34
N ARG A 18 12.57 15.49 4.04
CA ARG A 18 13.85 14.82 4.35
C ARG A 18 14.12 13.69 3.36
N LYS A 19 15.32 13.67 2.75
CA LYS A 19 15.72 12.72 1.69
C LYS A 19 14.77 12.80 0.48
N LYS A 20 14.72 13.98 -0.14
CA LYS A 20 13.81 14.32 -1.25
C LYS A 20 14.10 13.52 -2.52
N ASP A 21 15.35 13.08 -2.67
CA ASP A 21 15.82 12.15 -3.70
C ASP A 21 15.06 10.81 -3.71
N ARG A 22 14.40 10.47 -2.60
CA ARG A 22 13.59 9.25 -2.44
C ARG A 22 12.09 9.47 -2.68
N ALA A 23 11.67 10.71 -2.91
CA ALA A 23 10.26 11.04 -3.07
C ALA A 23 9.80 10.70 -4.48
N ASP A 24 8.62 10.10 -4.59
CA ASP A 24 7.93 9.85 -5.85
C ASP A 24 6.47 10.32 -5.68
N TYR A 25 5.92 10.96 -6.71
CA TYR A 25 4.56 11.48 -6.72
C TYR A 25 3.73 10.88 -7.85
N THR A 26 4.29 9.95 -8.63
CA THR A 26 3.61 9.28 -9.74
C THR A 26 2.44 8.44 -9.22
N LEU A 27 1.32 8.51 -9.95
CA LEU A 27 0.12 7.76 -9.62
C LEU A 27 0.43 6.26 -9.61
N GLU A 28 1.14 5.78 -10.63
CA GLU A 28 1.48 4.37 -10.77
C GLU A 28 2.29 3.83 -9.59
N THR A 29 3.37 4.50 -9.18
CA THR A 29 4.17 4.07 -8.02
C THR A 29 3.31 4.04 -6.76
N ILE A 30 2.51 5.08 -6.52
CA ILE A 30 1.68 5.19 -5.32
C ILE A 30 0.58 4.12 -5.30
N HIS A 31 -0.16 3.94 -6.40
CA HIS A 31 -1.21 2.94 -6.50
C HIS A 31 -0.65 1.52 -6.38
N ARG A 32 0.53 1.25 -6.97
CA ARG A 32 1.20 -0.05 -6.83
C ARG A 32 1.58 -0.34 -5.38
N ILE A 33 2.10 0.66 -4.64
CA ILE A 33 2.43 0.50 -3.22
C ILE A 33 1.17 0.22 -2.38
N VAL A 34 0.10 0.97 -2.63
CA VAL A 34 -1.18 0.81 -1.91
C VAL A 34 -1.81 -0.55 -2.20
N ASN A 35 -1.92 -0.93 -3.48
CA ASN A 35 -2.59 -2.16 -3.89
C ASN A 35 -1.82 -3.44 -3.54
N SER A 36 -0.50 -3.35 -3.35
CA SER A 36 0.30 -4.47 -2.84
C SER A 36 0.33 -4.56 -1.32
N CYS A 37 -0.19 -3.56 -0.60
CA CYS A 37 -0.16 -3.53 0.86
C CYS A 37 -1.38 -4.28 1.43
N PRO A 38 -1.18 -5.37 2.20
CA PRO A 38 -2.31 -6.17 2.70
C PRO A 38 -3.16 -5.43 3.75
N ILE A 39 -2.58 -4.44 4.43
CA ILE A 39 -3.23 -3.67 5.49
C ILE A 39 -2.90 -2.20 5.33
N LEU A 40 -3.92 -1.39 5.07
CA LEU A 40 -3.83 0.06 5.05
C LEU A 40 -4.10 0.64 6.44
N HIS A 41 -3.33 1.64 6.83
CA HIS A 41 -3.52 2.36 8.09
C HIS A 41 -4.33 3.63 7.82
N VAL A 42 -5.63 3.59 8.11
CA VAL A 42 -6.57 4.68 7.83
C VAL A 42 -6.73 5.55 9.07
N SER A 43 -6.19 6.77 8.99
CA SER A 43 -6.22 7.75 10.07
C SER A 43 -7.30 8.80 9.84
N PHE A 44 -8.02 9.17 10.88
CA PHE A 44 -9.05 10.22 10.84
C PHE A 44 -9.18 10.88 12.22
N GLN A 45 -9.82 12.05 12.26
CA GLN A 45 -10.05 12.79 13.50
C GLN A 45 -11.48 12.54 14.01
N PRO A 46 -11.67 11.80 15.12
CA PRO A 46 -12.98 11.76 15.75
C PRO A 46 -13.32 13.10 16.41
N PRO A 47 -14.60 13.52 16.40
CA PRO A 47 -15.01 14.83 16.93
C PRO A 47 -14.73 14.96 18.43
N ASP A 48 -14.96 13.89 19.20
CA ASP A 48 -14.84 13.89 20.66
C ASP A 48 -13.49 13.34 21.16
N SER A 49 -12.44 13.39 20.32
CA SER A 49 -11.12 12.90 20.71
C SER A 49 -10.06 13.98 20.53
N PRO A 50 -9.12 14.15 21.48
CA PRO A 50 -7.94 14.99 21.27
C PRO A 50 -6.88 14.30 20.40
N PHE A 51 -7.07 13.03 20.03
CA PHE A 51 -6.12 12.24 19.23
C PHE A 51 -6.75 11.79 17.91
N PRO A 52 -5.93 11.63 16.85
CA PRO A 52 -6.40 10.92 15.67
C PRO A 52 -6.62 9.43 16.00
N ALA A 53 -7.65 8.84 15.41
CA ALA A 53 -7.84 7.40 15.42
C ALA A 53 -7.20 6.79 14.18
N ILE A 54 -6.64 5.59 14.30
CA ILE A 54 -6.07 4.82 13.18
C ILE A 54 -6.73 3.45 13.17
N LEU A 55 -7.23 3.04 12.00
CA LEU A 55 -7.83 1.72 11.79
C LEU A 55 -7.03 0.95 10.73
N PRO A 56 -6.56 -0.26 11.03
CA PRO A 56 -6.12 -1.22 10.02
C PRO A 56 -7.32 -1.65 9.17
N MET A 57 -7.25 -1.43 7.86
CA MET A 57 -8.33 -1.74 6.92
C MET A 57 -7.78 -2.35 5.64
N ILE A 58 -8.60 -3.17 5.00
CA ILE A 58 -8.33 -3.65 3.64
C ILE A 58 -8.98 -2.66 2.67
N GLY A 59 -8.22 -2.26 1.66
CA GLY A 59 -8.71 -1.40 0.60
C GLY A 59 -7.98 -1.63 -0.71
N GLN A 60 -8.54 -1.07 -1.77
CA GLN A 60 -7.98 -1.20 -3.11
C GLN A 60 -8.22 0.07 -3.94
N MET A 61 -7.20 0.51 -4.68
CA MET A 61 -7.35 1.59 -5.66
C MET A 61 -8.09 1.08 -6.90
N GLY A 62 -9.05 1.84 -7.39
CA GLY A 62 -9.76 1.54 -8.64
C GLY A 62 -10.69 2.68 -9.08
N SER A 63 -11.39 2.49 -10.20
CA SER A 63 -12.35 3.48 -10.71
C SER A 63 -13.65 2.83 -11.15
N PHE A 64 -14.73 3.07 -10.39
CA PHE A 64 -16.07 2.65 -10.83
C PHE A 64 -16.51 3.38 -12.11
N ALA A 65 -16.17 4.66 -12.23
CA ALA A 65 -16.53 5.47 -13.41
C ALA A 65 -15.78 5.05 -14.69
N ARG A 66 -14.57 4.47 -14.56
CA ARG A 66 -13.79 3.91 -15.66
C ARG A 66 -13.18 2.56 -15.24
N PRO A 67 -13.93 1.46 -15.30
CA PRO A 67 -13.43 0.14 -14.87
C PRO A 67 -12.21 -0.37 -15.65
N SER A 68 -11.92 0.20 -16.81
CA SER A 68 -10.73 -0.09 -17.62
C SER A 68 -9.49 0.75 -17.24
N ALA A 69 -9.58 1.60 -16.22
CA ALA A 69 -8.47 2.44 -15.78
C ALA A 69 -7.32 1.59 -15.23
N ASP A 70 -6.09 2.00 -15.51
CA ASP A 70 -4.88 1.35 -15.00
C ASP A 70 -4.30 2.08 -13.77
N LEU A 71 -3.17 1.61 -13.26
CA LEU A 71 -2.52 2.22 -12.09
C LEU A 71 -1.95 3.62 -12.38
N GLY A 72 -1.75 3.99 -13.64
CA GLY A 72 -1.31 5.32 -14.05
C GLY A 72 -2.44 6.35 -14.11
N ASP A 73 -3.70 5.91 -14.06
CA ASP A 73 -4.89 6.77 -14.09
C ASP A 73 -5.26 7.37 -12.73
N VAL A 74 -6.14 8.37 -12.73
CA VAL A 74 -6.78 8.86 -11.51
C VAL A 74 -7.77 7.82 -10.98
N LEU A 75 -7.44 7.24 -9.82
CA LEU A 75 -8.23 6.24 -9.12
C LEU A 75 -8.73 6.78 -7.77
N ASP A 76 -9.82 6.18 -7.27
CA ASP A 76 -10.30 6.33 -5.90
C ASP A 76 -9.82 5.14 -5.06
N LEU A 77 -9.69 5.32 -3.74
CA LEU A 77 -9.44 4.22 -2.82
C LEU A 77 -10.76 3.71 -2.24
N TYR A 78 -11.08 2.44 -2.47
CA TYR A 78 -12.24 1.80 -1.85
C TYR A 78 -11.83 1.08 -0.57
N LEU A 79 -12.53 1.35 0.53
CA LEU A 79 -12.34 0.72 1.84
C LEU A 79 -13.62 -0.02 2.23
N HIS A 80 -13.52 -1.26 2.69
CA HIS A 80 -14.68 -1.97 3.25
C HIS A 80 -14.62 -2.02 4.77
N GLY A 81 -15.78 -2.09 5.41
CA GLY A 81 -15.87 -2.29 6.84
C GLY A 81 -17.29 -2.60 7.29
N TYR A 82 -17.40 -3.04 8.54
CA TYR A 82 -18.70 -3.29 9.15
C TYR A 82 -19.51 -1.99 9.26
N VAL A 83 -20.81 -2.07 8.96
CA VAL A 83 -21.71 -0.91 8.88
C VAL A 83 -21.69 -0.05 10.14
N SER A 84 -21.54 -0.63 11.33
CA SER A 84 -21.53 0.11 12.60
C SER A 84 -20.14 0.55 13.07
N SER A 85 -19.10 0.38 12.25
CA SER A 85 -17.75 0.83 12.61
C SER A 85 -17.72 2.35 12.77
N ARG A 86 -16.84 2.83 13.67
CA ARG A 86 -16.73 4.26 14.01
C ARG A 86 -16.54 5.13 12.77
N LEU A 87 -15.68 4.72 11.85
CA LEU A 87 -15.42 5.44 10.61
C LEU A 87 -16.67 5.56 9.73
N MET A 88 -17.46 4.47 9.59
CA MET A 88 -18.70 4.48 8.80
C MET A 88 -19.79 5.35 9.43
N ASN A 89 -19.92 5.31 10.76
CA ASN A 89 -20.85 6.17 11.49
C ASN A 89 -20.50 7.66 11.31
N LEU A 90 -19.24 8.02 11.49
CA LEU A 90 -18.78 9.41 11.30
C LEU A 90 -19.01 9.91 9.88
N ASN A 91 -18.86 9.02 8.89
CA ASN A 91 -19.12 9.36 7.50
C ASN A 91 -20.61 9.69 7.25
N ARG A 92 -21.54 8.93 7.85
CA ARG A 92 -22.99 9.20 7.77
C ARG A 92 -23.39 10.53 8.40
N THR A 93 -22.71 10.93 9.47
CA THR A 93 -23.00 12.17 10.18
C THR A 93 -22.16 13.35 9.69
N SER A 94 -21.24 13.12 8.75
CA SER A 94 -20.39 14.17 8.20
C SER A 94 -21.24 15.15 7.42
N THR A 95 -21.13 16.43 7.73
CA THR A 95 -21.78 17.53 7.00
C THR A 95 -20.89 18.12 5.92
N SER A 96 -19.64 17.65 5.80
CA SER A 96 -18.70 18.11 4.77
C SER A 96 -19.15 17.63 3.39
N PRO A 97 -19.37 18.54 2.42
CA PRO A 97 -19.71 18.16 1.05
C PRO A 97 -18.63 17.31 0.37
N GLU A 98 -17.36 17.49 0.75
CA GLU A 98 -16.24 16.72 0.20
C GLU A 98 -16.16 15.30 0.79
N GLY A 99 -16.73 15.08 1.98
CA GLY A 99 -16.60 13.85 2.76
C GLY A 99 -15.73 14.03 4.01
N LEU A 100 -15.55 12.93 4.76
CA LEU A 100 -14.73 12.91 5.97
C LEU A 100 -13.23 12.92 5.59
N PRO A 101 -12.42 13.90 6.05
CA PRO A 101 -10.98 13.88 5.81
C PRO A 101 -10.32 12.65 6.41
N VAL A 102 -9.48 11.99 5.62
CA VAL A 102 -8.72 10.80 6.01
C VAL A 102 -7.28 10.88 5.49
N THR A 103 -6.35 10.30 6.25
CA THR A 103 -4.97 10.09 5.84
C THR A 103 -4.68 8.59 5.87
N ILE A 104 -4.23 8.02 4.75
CA ILE A 104 -3.99 6.59 4.61
C ILE A 104 -2.51 6.34 4.40
N ALA A 105 -1.93 5.41 5.16
CA ALA A 105 -0.56 4.96 4.97
C ALA A 105 -0.50 3.50 4.51
N ALA A 106 0.38 3.23 3.56
CA ALA A 106 0.79 1.91 3.10
C ALA A 106 2.32 1.81 3.18
N SER A 107 2.87 0.72 3.72
CA SER A 107 4.31 0.57 3.91
C SER A 107 4.77 -0.88 3.76
N HIS A 108 5.91 -1.05 3.11
CA HIS A 108 6.61 -2.31 2.90
C HIS A 108 8.06 -2.18 3.38
N VAL A 109 8.56 -3.23 4.04
CA VAL A 109 9.99 -3.38 4.34
C VAL A 109 10.56 -4.37 3.33
N ASP A 110 11.54 -3.90 2.56
CA ASP A 110 12.15 -4.66 1.48
C ASP A 110 13.58 -5.13 1.82
N GLY A 111 14.18 -4.61 2.91
CA GLY A 111 15.48 -5.08 3.40
C GLY A 111 16.02 -4.33 4.62
N LEU A 112 16.89 -4.98 5.40
CA LEU A 112 17.63 -4.40 6.52
C LEU A 112 19.01 -3.96 6.05
N VAL A 113 19.30 -2.67 6.07
CA VAL A 113 20.61 -2.14 5.67
C VAL A 113 21.49 -1.98 6.89
N LEU A 114 22.51 -2.82 6.96
CA LEU A 114 23.46 -2.90 8.06
C LEU A 114 24.77 -2.23 7.62
N SER A 115 25.14 -1.17 8.33
CA SER A 115 26.23 -0.24 8.00
C SER A 115 27.31 -0.38 9.07
N LEU A 116 28.45 0.30 8.91
CA LEU A 116 29.59 0.20 9.84
C LEU A 116 29.32 0.84 11.20
N THR A 117 28.40 1.82 11.26
CA THR A 117 28.04 2.53 12.49
C THR A 117 26.54 2.48 12.80
N PRO A 118 26.15 2.51 14.10
CA PRO A 118 24.75 2.42 14.50
C PRO A 118 23.82 3.45 13.86
N ASN A 119 24.31 4.67 13.64
CA ASN A 119 23.51 5.78 13.11
C ASN A 119 23.30 5.71 11.59
N SER A 120 24.08 4.89 10.89
CA SER A 120 24.03 4.71 9.44
C SER A 120 23.17 3.51 9.02
N HIS A 121 22.68 2.71 9.96
CA HIS A 121 21.70 1.65 9.69
C HIS A 121 20.41 2.21 9.07
N SER A 122 19.77 1.41 8.21
CA SER A 122 18.53 1.82 7.56
C SER A 122 17.68 0.63 7.11
N TYR A 123 16.59 0.93 6.40
CA TYR A 123 15.74 -0.06 5.73
C TYR A 123 15.69 0.24 4.24
N ASN A 124 15.69 -0.78 3.39
CA ASN A 124 15.04 -0.66 2.08
C ASN A 124 13.53 -0.75 2.31
N TYR A 125 12.78 0.15 1.70
CA TYR A 125 11.33 0.26 1.92
C TYR A 125 10.64 0.97 0.77
N ARG A 126 9.34 0.74 0.68
CA ARG A 126 8.40 1.55 -0.10
C ARG A 126 7.26 1.96 0.79
N SER A 127 6.90 3.23 0.77
CA SER A 127 5.74 3.72 1.51
C SER A 127 4.98 4.74 0.68
N ALA A 128 3.67 4.77 0.84
CA ALA A 128 2.80 5.80 0.29
C ALA A 128 1.92 6.39 1.40
N VAL A 129 1.71 7.70 1.35
CA VAL A 129 0.74 8.42 2.18
C VAL A 129 -0.24 9.13 1.27
N LEU A 130 -1.52 8.83 1.43
CA LEU A 130 -2.62 9.45 0.71
C LEU A 130 -3.42 10.36 1.65
N PHE A 131 -3.83 11.50 1.14
CA PHE A 131 -4.72 12.45 1.81
C PHE A 131 -5.97 12.59 0.95
N GLY A 132 -7.14 12.39 1.54
CA GLY A 132 -8.38 12.40 0.78
C GLY A 132 -9.62 12.54 1.64
N HIS A 133 -10.76 12.43 0.98
CA HIS A 133 -12.06 12.55 1.61
C HIS A 133 -12.87 11.27 1.38
N ALA A 134 -13.19 10.59 2.47
CA ALA A 134 -13.99 9.38 2.47
C ALA A 134 -15.48 9.72 2.42
N GLN A 135 -16.21 9.06 1.52
CA GLN A 135 -17.65 9.14 1.37
C GLN A 135 -18.26 7.75 1.33
N LEU A 136 -19.44 7.57 1.93
CA LEU A 136 -20.18 6.32 1.86
C LEU A 136 -20.65 6.06 0.41
N VAL A 137 -20.38 4.86 -0.09
CA VAL A 137 -20.94 4.39 -1.37
C VAL A 137 -22.40 4.00 -1.15
N THR A 138 -23.30 4.74 -1.79
CA THR A 138 -24.76 4.53 -1.69
C THR A 138 -25.35 3.87 -2.93
N ASP A 139 -24.70 4.02 -4.09
CA ASP A 139 -25.10 3.33 -5.31
C ASP A 139 -24.82 1.83 -5.21
N ALA A 140 -25.81 1.01 -5.60
CA ALA A 140 -25.72 -0.44 -5.46
C ALA A 140 -24.70 -1.07 -6.42
N ALA A 141 -24.56 -0.52 -7.63
CA ALA A 141 -23.61 -1.02 -8.62
C ALA A 141 -22.17 -0.66 -8.24
N GLU A 142 -21.93 0.57 -7.77
CA GLU A 142 -20.62 0.99 -7.23
C GLU A 142 -20.23 0.16 -6.01
N LYS A 143 -21.18 -0.13 -5.12
CA LYS A 143 -20.92 -0.97 -3.94
C LYS A 143 -20.53 -2.38 -4.35
N LEU A 144 -21.22 -2.98 -5.32
CA LEU A 144 -20.90 -4.33 -5.81
C LEU A 144 -19.54 -4.35 -6.50
N TYR A 145 -19.26 -3.36 -7.35
CA TYR A 145 -17.94 -3.16 -7.97
C TYR A 145 -16.83 -3.09 -6.93
N ALA A 146 -17.01 -2.28 -5.89
CA ALA A 146 -16.01 -2.12 -4.84
C ALA A 146 -15.79 -3.40 -4.02
N MET A 147 -16.85 -4.17 -3.74
CA MET A 147 -16.74 -5.46 -3.08
C MET A 147 -15.96 -6.47 -3.93
N GLU A 148 -16.24 -6.53 -5.22
CA GLU A 148 -15.49 -7.38 -6.16
C GLU A 148 -14.02 -6.94 -6.26
N LEU A 149 -13.77 -5.65 -6.44
CA LEU A 149 -12.43 -5.05 -6.51
C LEU A 149 -11.60 -5.37 -5.27
N ILE A 150 -12.17 -5.17 -4.08
CA ILE A 150 -11.48 -5.44 -2.81
C ILE A 150 -11.24 -6.95 -2.63
N THR A 151 -12.23 -7.79 -2.95
CA THR A 151 -12.08 -9.26 -2.84
C THR A 151 -10.96 -9.78 -3.74
N ASN A 152 -10.95 -9.33 -5.00
CA ASN A 152 -9.91 -9.69 -5.96
C ASN A 152 -8.57 -9.02 -5.65
N GLY A 153 -8.58 -7.91 -4.91
CA GLY A 153 -7.37 -7.28 -4.39
C GLY A 153 -6.67 -8.08 -3.30
N VAL A 154 -7.42 -8.86 -2.52
CA VAL A 154 -6.83 -9.78 -1.52
C VAL A 154 -6.26 -11.02 -2.21
N VAL A 155 -7.05 -11.64 -3.09
CA VAL A 155 -6.61 -12.77 -3.93
C VAL A 155 -7.27 -12.61 -5.30
N PRO A 156 -6.50 -12.45 -6.40
CA PRO A 156 -7.03 -12.36 -7.75
C PRO A 156 -7.95 -13.54 -8.10
N GLY A 157 -9.10 -13.26 -8.70
CA GLY A 157 -10.10 -14.26 -9.07
C GLY A 157 -10.93 -14.81 -7.90
N ARG A 158 -10.68 -14.39 -6.66
CA ARG A 158 -11.37 -14.92 -5.48
C ARG A 158 -12.86 -14.62 -5.44
N TRP A 159 -13.29 -13.52 -6.05
CA TRP A 159 -14.70 -13.18 -6.17
C TRP A 159 -15.47 -14.28 -6.92
N ALA A 160 -15.03 -14.61 -8.14
CA ALA A 160 -15.62 -15.68 -8.94
C ALA A 160 -15.42 -17.07 -8.33
N GLY A 161 -14.35 -17.26 -7.54
CA GLY A 161 -14.10 -18.46 -6.75
C GLY A 161 -14.96 -18.59 -5.49
N SER A 162 -15.96 -17.72 -5.28
CA SER A 162 -16.85 -17.69 -4.12
C SER A 162 -18.33 -17.76 -4.53
N ARG A 163 -19.25 -17.91 -3.56
CA ARG A 163 -20.71 -17.80 -3.83
C ARG A 163 -21.06 -16.34 -4.12
N VAL A 164 -21.44 -16.05 -5.36
CA VAL A 164 -21.84 -14.71 -5.81
C VAL A 164 -23.25 -14.72 -6.44
N PRO A 165 -24.00 -13.59 -6.38
CA PRO A 165 -23.68 -12.35 -5.66
C PRO A 165 -23.88 -12.49 -4.13
N PRO A 166 -23.39 -11.52 -3.34
CA PRO A 166 -23.70 -11.45 -1.91
C PRO A 166 -25.22 -11.43 -1.68
N ASN A 167 -25.68 -12.07 -0.61
CA ASN A 167 -27.09 -12.08 -0.25
C ASN A 167 -27.49 -10.76 0.43
N ALA A 168 -28.79 -10.56 0.64
CA ALA A 168 -29.33 -9.32 1.19
C ALA A 168 -28.76 -8.97 2.59
N ALA A 169 -28.52 -9.97 3.45
CA ALA A 169 -27.99 -9.74 4.80
C ALA A 169 -26.52 -9.31 4.77
N GLU A 170 -25.71 -9.91 3.89
CA GLU A 170 -24.32 -9.50 3.64
C GLU A 170 -24.25 -8.07 3.10
N MET A 171 -25.15 -7.73 2.17
CA MET A 171 -25.24 -6.38 1.60
C MET A 171 -25.67 -5.33 2.62
N GLN A 172 -26.49 -5.68 3.61
CA GLN A 172 -26.93 -4.77 4.68
C GLN A 172 -25.86 -4.55 5.75
N SER A 173 -25.09 -5.59 6.11
CA SER A 173 -24.08 -5.53 7.16
C SER A 173 -22.74 -4.93 6.72
N THR A 174 -22.49 -4.90 5.41
CA THR A 174 -21.26 -4.36 4.81
C THR A 174 -21.44 -2.90 4.40
N SER A 175 -20.48 -2.04 4.72
CA SER A 175 -20.39 -0.67 4.18
C SER A 175 -19.07 -0.49 3.42
N VAL A 176 -19.13 0.34 2.38
CA VAL A 176 -17.97 0.69 1.56
C VAL A 176 -17.80 2.21 1.58
N LEU A 177 -16.57 2.66 1.78
CA LEU A 177 -16.18 4.05 1.58
C LEU A 177 -15.41 4.15 0.27
N ARG A 178 -15.72 5.19 -0.50
CA ARG A 178 -14.85 5.70 -1.56
C ARG A 178 -14.07 6.88 -1.00
N VAL A 179 -12.75 6.83 -1.09
CA VAL A 179 -11.89 7.95 -0.73
C VAL A 179 -11.39 8.61 -2.00
N ARG A 180 -11.84 9.84 -2.22
CA ARG A 180 -11.30 10.68 -3.29
C ARG A 180 -9.97 11.26 -2.85
N ILE A 181 -8.91 10.96 -3.60
CA ILE A 181 -7.56 11.37 -3.23
C ILE A 181 -7.32 12.83 -3.65
N ALA A 182 -6.95 13.67 -2.68
CA ALA A 182 -6.64 15.08 -2.88
C ALA A 182 -5.15 15.31 -3.10
N ALA A 183 -4.30 14.56 -2.40
CA ALA A 183 -2.85 14.58 -2.56
C ALA A 183 -2.24 13.24 -2.13
N GLY A 184 -1.07 12.92 -2.64
CA GLY A 184 -0.35 11.70 -2.28
C GLY A 184 1.15 11.89 -2.39
N SER A 185 1.91 11.10 -1.65
CA SER A 185 3.35 10.99 -1.82
C SER A 185 3.84 9.59 -1.52
N ALA A 186 4.81 9.14 -2.29
CA ALA A 186 5.58 7.94 -2.03
C ALA A 186 6.99 8.29 -1.58
N LYS A 187 7.58 7.38 -0.84
CA LYS A 187 8.99 7.41 -0.47
C LYS A 187 9.58 6.01 -0.60
N VAL A 188 10.63 5.91 -1.40
CA VAL A 188 11.25 4.62 -1.76
C VAL A 188 12.74 4.66 -1.45
N ARG A 189 13.24 3.66 -0.74
CA ARG A 189 14.67 3.44 -0.54
C ARG A 189 15.05 2.04 -1.02
N SER A 190 16.09 2.00 -1.85
CA SER A 190 16.80 0.80 -2.30
C SER A 190 18.31 1.03 -2.16
N GLY A 191 19.08 -0.04 -2.38
CA GLY A 191 20.54 -0.07 -2.38
C GLY A 191 21.17 -0.47 -1.06
N GLY A 192 22.51 -0.42 -1.06
CA GLY A 192 23.36 -0.83 0.06
C GLY A 192 23.54 0.21 1.17
N PRO A 193 24.44 -0.11 2.12
CA PRO A 193 24.97 0.83 3.11
C PRO A 193 25.62 2.05 2.46
N ASN A 194 25.67 3.17 3.19
CA ASN A 194 26.37 4.37 2.78
C ASN A 194 27.07 4.95 4.02
N ASP A 195 28.28 4.47 4.26
CA ASP A 195 29.10 4.81 5.42
C ASP A 195 29.98 6.03 5.16
N ASP A 196 30.39 6.70 6.24
CA ASP A 196 31.22 7.89 6.16
C ASP A 196 32.64 7.54 5.68
N ARG A 197 33.29 8.48 4.99
CA ARG A 197 34.61 8.24 4.39
C ARG A 197 35.67 7.82 5.42
N GLY A 198 35.61 8.38 6.63
CA GLY A 198 36.54 8.02 7.70
C GLY A 198 36.37 6.57 8.18
N ASP A 199 35.13 6.06 8.23
CA ASP A 199 34.85 4.68 8.59
C ASP A 199 35.33 3.71 7.50
N LEU A 200 35.23 4.13 6.23
CA LEU A 200 35.74 3.37 5.09
C LEU A 200 37.27 3.35 4.99
N GLU A 201 37.97 4.27 5.65
CA GLU A 201 39.44 4.31 5.72
C GLU A 201 39.99 3.52 6.93
N ASP A 202 39.13 3.09 7.87
CA ASP A 202 39.51 2.29 9.04
C ASP A 202 39.47 0.79 8.72
N GLU A 203 40.60 0.25 8.28
CA GLU A 203 40.78 -1.18 7.97
C GLU A 203 40.47 -2.11 9.16
N ALA A 204 40.70 -1.65 10.40
CA ALA A 204 40.38 -2.45 11.58
C ALA A 204 38.86 -2.53 11.81
N LEU A 205 38.13 -1.45 11.52
CA LEU A 205 36.67 -1.42 11.51
C LEU A 205 36.11 -2.31 10.39
N LEU A 206 36.60 -2.16 9.15
CA LEU A 206 36.19 -2.97 8.01
C LEU A 206 36.47 -4.47 8.22
N GLY A 207 37.58 -4.81 8.88
CA GLY A 207 37.93 -6.19 9.19
C GLY A 207 37.11 -6.84 10.32
N ARG A 208 36.40 -6.06 11.14
CA ARG A 208 35.67 -6.57 12.32
C ARG A 208 34.15 -6.38 12.27
N VAL A 209 33.63 -5.54 11.37
CA VAL A 209 32.19 -5.24 11.26
C VAL A 209 31.67 -5.69 9.90
N TRP A 210 30.68 -6.58 9.89
CA TRP A 210 29.98 -6.96 8.67
C TRP A 210 29.04 -5.83 8.23
N THR A 211 29.09 -5.48 6.94
CA THR A 211 28.22 -4.48 6.31
C THR A 211 27.52 -5.10 5.11
N GLY A 212 26.26 -4.74 4.87
CA GLY A 212 25.47 -5.31 3.78
C GLY A 212 23.96 -5.11 3.96
N VAL A 213 23.19 -5.87 3.18
CA VAL A 213 21.73 -5.83 3.25
C VAL A 213 21.17 -7.23 3.44
N VAL A 214 20.22 -7.37 4.36
CA VAL A 214 19.39 -8.57 4.48
C VAL A 214 18.07 -8.29 3.75
N PRO A 215 17.81 -8.89 2.56
CA PRO A 215 16.53 -8.72 1.87
C PRO A 215 15.37 -9.18 2.75
N VAL A 216 14.25 -8.48 2.68
CA VAL A 216 13.02 -8.81 3.43
C VAL A 216 11.87 -8.84 2.43
N TYR A 217 11.08 -9.91 2.46
CA TYR A 217 9.88 -10.05 1.65
C TYR A 217 8.87 -10.96 2.37
N THR A 218 7.59 -10.81 2.01
CA THR A 218 6.53 -11.67 2.53
C THR A 218 6.36 -12.88 1.63
N VAL A 219 6.13 -14.05 2.24
CA VAL A 219 5.87 -15.30 1.53
C VAL A 219 4.50 -15.82 1.92
N MET A 220 3.67 -16.09 0.92
CA MET A 220 2.43 -16.82 1.06
C MET A 220 2.74 -18.31 1.26
N GLY A 221 2.38 -18.83 2.43
CA GLY A 221 2.55 -20.24 2.78
C GLY A 221 1.63 -21.19 1.99
N GLU A 222 1.86 -22.49 2.14
CA GLU A 222 1.00 -23.52 1.53
C GLU A 222 -0.45 -23.41 2.06
N PRO A 223 -1.47 -23.49 1.19
CA PRO A 223 -2.86 -23.42 1.62
C PRO A 223 -3.23 -24.54 2.59
N VAL A 224 -3.81 -24.16 3.73
CA VAL A 224 -4.35 -25.11 4.72
C VAL A 224 -5.86 -25.21 4.52
N ALA A 225 -6.36 -26.41 4.27
CA ALA A 225 -7.79 -26.64 4.08
C ALA A 225 -8.57 -26.34 5.37
N GLY A 226 -9.69 -25.64 5.24
CA GLY A 226 -10.63 -25.43 6.34
C GLY A 226 -11.35 -26.73 6.74
N GLU A 227 -11.82 -26.80 7.98
CA GLU A 227 -12.42 -28.01 8.58
C GLU A 227 -13.58 -28.61 7.76
N TYR A 228 -14.41 -27.76 7.14
CA TYR A 228 -15.56 -28.17 6.32
C TYR A 228 -15.28 -28.17 4.82
N ASN A 229 -14.03 -27.97 4.39
CA ASN A 229 -13.68 -28.00 2.98
C ASN A 229 -13.92 -29.41 2.40
N ARG A 230 -14.65 -29.48 1.29
CA ARG A 230 -14.92 -30.73 0.56
C ARG A 230 -14.27 -30.75 -0.83
N VAL A 231 -13.56 -29.69 -1.20
CA VAL A 231 -12.84 -29.61 -2.48
C VAL A 231 -11.48 -30.28 -2.29
N GLY A 232 -11.22 -31.33 -3.08
CA GLY A 232 -10.02 -32.17 -2.94
C GLY A 232 -8.72 -31.51 -3.37
N GLU A 233 -8.79 -30.45 -4.18
CA GLU A 233 -7.63 -29.75 -4.73
C GLU A 233 -7.73 -28.25 -4.47
N VAL A 234 -6.57 -27.61 -4.29
CA VAL A 234 -6.47 -26.15 -4.26
C VAL A 234 -6.82 -25.62 -5.65
N PRO A 235 -7.71 -24.63 -5.80
CA PRO A 235 -8.02 -24.04 -7.10
C PRO A 235 -6.75 -23.52 -7.79
N GLY A 236 -6.59 -23.82 -9.09
CA GLY A 236 -5.39 -23.43 -9.85
C GLY A 236 -5.05 -21.94 -9.76
N TYR A 237 -6.06 -21.06 -9.89
CA TYR A 237 -5.86 -19.61 -9.78
C TYR A 237 -5.21 -19.17 -8.46
N LEU A 238 -5.50 -19.88 -7.35
CA LEU A 238 -4.97 -19.57 -6.04
C LEU A 238 -3.51 -20.03 -5.94
N GLU A 239 -3.18 -21.19 -6.49
CA GLU A 239 -1.81 -21.72 -6.48
C GLU A 239 -0.90 -20.93 -7.42
N ASP A 240 -1.38 -20.57 -8.60
CA ASP A 240 -0.66 -19.73 -9.57
C ASP A 240 -0.34 -18.36 -8.95
N TRP A 241 -1.36 -17.69 -8.40
CA TRP A 241 -1.18 -16.41 -7.71
C TRP A 241 -0.17 -16.49 -6.56
N ARG A 242 -0.25 -17.54 -5.73
CA ARG A 242 0.67 -17.74 -4.60
C ARG A 242 2.12 -17.85 -5.06
N ARG A 243 2.37 -18.67 -6.09
CA ARG A 243 3.71 -18.89 -6.64
C ARG A 243 4.27 -17.64 -7.30
N GLU A 244 3.47 -16.97 -8.11
CA GLU A 244 3.86 -15.74 -8.80
C GLU A 244 4.16 -14.62 -7.79
N THR A 245 3.27 -14.39 -6.83
CA THR A 245 3.45 -13.39 -5.77
C THR A 245 4.73 -13.64 -4.98
N ASN A 246 5.00 -14.89 -4.60
CA ASN A 246 6.23 -15.24 -3.86
C ASN A 246 7.49 -14.99 -4.68
N LYS A 247 7.47 -15.36 -5.96
CA LYS A 247 8.58 -15.15 -6.88
C LYS A 247 8.85 -13.65 -7.06
N GLU A 248 7.82 -12.87 -7.36
CA GLU A 248 7.92 -11.41 -7.54
C GLU A 248 8.41 -10.71 -6.28
N ALA A 249 7.93 -11.12 -5.10
CA ALA A 249 8.35 -10.53 -3.84
C ALA A 249 9.84 -10.79 -3.54
N GLU A 250 10.32 -12.00 -3.83
CA GLU A 250 11.74 -12.35 -3.70
C GLU A 250 12.61 -11.60 -4.71
N GLU A 251 12.23 -11.60 -5.99
CA GLU A 251 12.94 -10.89 -7.06
C GLU A 251 13.04 -9.39 -6.74
N PHE A 252 11.92 -8.78 -6.34
CA PHE A 252 11.89 -7.37 -5.96
C PHE A 252 12.84 -7.06 -4.80
N ALA A 253 12.80 -7.85 -3.73
CA ALA A 253 13.65 -7.62 -2.56
C ALA A 253 15.14 -7.76 -2.89
N ARG A 254 15.51 -8.74 -3.73
CA ARG A 254 16.89 -8.94 -4.20
C ARG A 254 17.35 -7.81 -5.12
N GLU A 255 16.52 -7.41 -6.07
CA GLU A 255 16.81 -6.27 -6.95
C GLU A 255 16.95 -4.96 -6.17
N ALA A 256 16.10 -4.75 -5.16
CA ALA A 256 16.17 -3.58 -4.30
C ALA A 256 17.51 -3.49 -3.56
N VAL A 257 18.21 -4.60 -3.31
CA VAL A 257 19.59 -4.58 -2.81
C VAL A 257 20.59 -4.23 -3.91
N ALA A 258 20.42 -4.80 -5.11
CA ALA A 258 21.33 -4.65 -6.23
C ALA A 258 21.27 -3.27 -6.93
N ARG A 259 20.15 -2.55 -6.81
CA ARG A 259 20.04 -1.18 -7.34
C ARG A 259 21.02 -0.28 -6.61
N GLU A 260 22.00 0.27 -7.33
CA GLU A 260 22.82 1.35 -6.80
C GLU A 260 21.88 2.46 -6.31
N GLY A 261 21.98 2.80 -5.02
CA GLY A 261 21.11 3.82 -4.45
C GLY A 261 21.20 5.08 -5.31
N THR A 262 20.05 5.62 -5.71
CA THR A 262 19.96 6.85 -6.52
C THR A 262 20.46 8.06 -5.72
N SER A 263 21.76 8.09 -5.44
CA SER A 263 22.48 9.29 -5.06
C SER A 263 22.69 10.07 -6.34
N LYS A 264 21.66 10.79 -6.78
CA LYS A 264 21.92 11.98 -7.59
C LYS A 264 22.72 12.90 -6.67
N LYS A 265 24.05 12.85 -6.78
CA LYS A 265 24.92 13.93 -6.32
C LYS A 265 24.28 15.21 -6.84
N ALA A 266 23.83 16.07 -5.93
CA ALA A 266 23.58 17.45 -6.30
C ALA A 266 24.92 17.99 -6.79
N ALA A 267 25.05 18.08 -8.11
CA ALA A 267 26.04 18.92 -8.74
C ALA A 267 25.48 20.34 -8.64
N GLU A 268 26.38 21.25 -8.20
CA GLU A 268 26.25 22.70 -7.99
C GLU A 268 25.71 23.15 -6.63
#